data_AF-L5NZG1-F1
#
_entry.id   AF-L5NZG1-F1
#
_cell.length_a   1.000
_cell.length_b   1.000
_cell.length_c   1.000
_cell.angle_alpha   90.00
_cell.angle_beta   90.00
_cell.angle_gamma   90.00
#
_symmetry.space_group_name_H-M   'P 1'
#
loop_
_entity.id
_entity.type
_entity.pdbx_description
1 polymer ?
#
loop_
_entity_poly.entity_id
_entity_poly.type
_entity_poly.pdbx_seq_one_letter_code
_entity_poly.pdbx_strand_id
1 'polypeptide(L)'
;MERALVVVSPEERSQRILREAGELAAGSGAELVVLTVLPDEEFERTRSALASVGSSDVVYGIDQAIESATRRAKRVAREAFEGLDLDYRIVADIGPEADTILETARWEGCDHLFIAGRRRSPAGKLISRDMTQSVMLNFDGPVTVLLGEASSDDAKGNEKGKSGLLA
;
A
#
# COMPACT_ATOMS: atom_id res chain seq x y z
N MET A 1 -20.96 -4.08 1.08
CA MET A 1 -19.81 -3.66 0.28
C MET A 1 -20.32 -3.48 -1.13
N GLU A 2 -20.57 -2.23 -1.49
CA GLU A 2 -20.93 -1.82 -2.85
C GLU A 2 -19.67 -1.44 -3.64
N ARG A 3 -18.72 -0.75 -2.99
CA ARG A 3 -17.46 -0.34 -3.60
C ARG A 3 -16.33 -0.41 -2.58
N ALA A 4 -15.30 -1.18 -2.87
CA ALA A 4 -14.16 -1.34 -2.00
C ALA A 4 -12.95 -0.55 -2.49
N LEU A 5 -12.04 -0.21 -1.57
CA LEU A 5 -10.71 0.28 -1.90
C LEU A 5 -9.65 -0.68 -1.34
N VAL A 6 -8.75 -1.12 -2.20
CA VAL A 6 -7.59 -1.94 -1.83
C VAL A 6 -6.31 -1.15 -2.04
N VAL A 7 -5.48 -1.08 -1.00
CA VAL A 7 -4.21 -0.36 -1.03
C VAL A 7 -3.10 -1.30 -1.48
N VAL A 8 -2.40 -0.93 -2.55
CA VAL A 8 -1.25 -1.66 -3.11
C VAL A 8 0.04 -0.87 -2.85
N SER A 9 0.96 -1.48 -2.11
CA SER A 9 2.34 -1.02 -1.99
C SER A 9 3.25 -1.85 -2.94
N PRO A 10 4.47 -1.41 -3.26
CA PRO A 10 5.36 -2.15 -4.17
C PRO A 10 5.84 -3.52 -3.65
N GLU A 11 5.46 -3.95 -2.45
CA GLU A 11 5.90 -5.21 -1.80
C GLU A 11 5.09 -6.45 -2.24
N GLU A 12 5.67 -7.65 -2.11
CA GLU A 12 4.99 -8.94 -2.44
C GLU A 12 3.68 -9.17 -1.66
N ARG A 13 3.57 -8.62 -0.45
CA ARG A 13 2.36 -8.70 0.38
C ARG A 13 1.13 -8.11 -0.35
N SER A 14 1.37 -7.17 -1.24
CA SER A 14 0.33 -6.49 -1.99
C SER A 14 -0.39 -7.40 -2.98
N GLN A 15 0.28 -8.44 -3.52
CA GLN A 15 -0.40 -9.41 -4.38
C GLN A 15 -1.45 -10.22 -3.62
N ARG A 16 -1.16 -10.63 -2.37
CA ARG A 16 -2.12 -11.42 -1.58
C ARG A 16 -3.34 -10.62 -1.18
N ILE A 17 -3.17 -9.37 -0.76
CA ILE A 17 -4.32 -8.55 -0.38
C ILE A 17 -5.15 -8.13 -1.59
N LEU A 18 -4.51 -7.86 -2.74
CA LEU A 18 -5.22 -7.66 -4.00
C LEU A 18 -6.05 -8.90 -4.31
N ARG A 19 -5.45 -10.08 -4.27
CA ARG A 19 -6.15 -11.33 -4.56
C ARG A 19 -7.39 -11.51 -3.69
N GLU A 20 -7.26 -11.34 -2.38
CA GLU A 20 -8.37 -11.44 -1.42
C GLU A 20 -9.47 -10.42 -1.71
N ALA A 21 -9.11 -9.15 -1.92
CA ALA A 21 -10.06 -8.09 -2.26
C ALA A 21 -10.79 -8.39 -3.57
N GLY A 22 -10.07 -8.90 -4.58
CA GLY A 22 -10.63 -9.28 -5.87
C GLY A 22 -11.61 -10.45 -5.77
N GLU A 23 -11.30 -11.49 -5.00
CA GLU A 23 -12.18 -12.65 -4.80
C GLU A 23 -13.48 -12.24 -4.08
N LEU A 24 -13.37 -11.38 -3.05
CA LEU A 24 -14.52 -10.86 -2.33
C LEU A 24 -15.37 -9.92 -3.18
N ALA A 25 -14.74 -9.06 -3.99
CA ALA A 25 -15.44 -8.18 -4.92
C ALA A 25 -16.17 -8.98 -6.00
N ALA A 26 -15.50 -9.93 -6.66
CA ALA A 26 -16.10 -10.80 -7.68
C ALA A 26 -17.26 -11.64 -7.12
N GLY A 27 -17.13 -12.16 -5.89
CA GLY A 27 -18.18 -12.95 -5.25
C GLY A 27 -19.40 -12.13 -4.80
N SER A 28 -19.23 -10.83 -4.56
CA SER A 28 -20.31 -9.93 -4.11
C SER A 28 -20.87 -9.03 -5.23
N GLY A 29 -20.21 -8.96 -6.38
CA GLY A 29 -20.51 -8.00 -7.45
C GLY A 29 -20.12 -6.56 -7.12
N ALA A 30 -19.24 -6.34 -6.14
CA ALA A 30 -18.78 -5.02 -5.75
C ALA A 30 -17.74 -4.46 -6.72
N GLU A 31 -17.73 -3.14 -6.88
CA GLU A 31 -16.67 -2.46 -7.64
C GLU A 31 -15.40 -2.32 -6.80
N LEU A 32 -14.22 -2.38 -7.45
CA LEU A 32 -12.94 -2.31 -6.75
C LEU A 32 -12.08 -1.13 -7.21
N VAL A 33 -11.65 -0.30 -6.26
CA VAL A 33 -10.65 0.74 -6.46
C VAL A 33 -9.30 0.23 -5.96
N VAL A 34 -8.31 0.16 -6.83
CA VAL A 34 -6.93 -0.17 -6.47
C VAL A 34 -6.14 1.12 -6.33
N LEU A 35 -5.79 1.47 -5.09
CA LEU A 35 -5.04 2.68 -4.77
C LEU A 35 -3.57 2.36 -4.53
N THR A 36 -2.68 3.09 -5.20
CA THR A 36 -1.27 3.18 -4.82
C THR A 36 -0.95 4.60 -4.36
N VAL A 37 -0.32 4.73 -3.20
CA VAL A 37 0.09 6.04 -2.66
C VAL A 37 1.61 6.15 -2.73
N LEU A 38 2.08 7.29 -3.21
CA LEU A 38 3.50 7.64 -3.25
C LEU A 38 3.75 8.63 -2.10
N PRO A 39 4.46 8.22 -1.04
CA PRO A 39 4.79 9.14 0.04
C PRO A 39 5.60 10.34 -0.47
N ASP A 40 5.29 11.55 0.01
CA ASP A 40 5.97 12.79 -0.40
C ASP A 40 7.50 12.68 -0.33
N GLU A 41 8.01 12.09 0.74
CA GLU A 41 9.44 11.90 0.95
C GLU A 41 10.08 10.99 -0.11
N GLU A 42 9.36 9.98 -0.60
CA GLU A 42 9.85 9.08 -1.65
C GLU A 42 9.86 9.76 -3.01
N PHE A 43 8.83 10.55 -3.30
CA PHE A 43 8.76 11.38 -4.50
C PHE A 43 9.93 12.38 -4.54
N GLU A 44 10.13 13.15 -3.48
CA GLU A 44 11.22 14.14 -3.40
C GLU A 44 12.61 13.49 -3.42
N ARG A 45 12.79 12.32 -2.77
CA ARG A 45 14.03 11.54 -2.88
C ARG A 45 14.33 11.14 -4.32
N THR A 46 13.34 10.60 -5.03
CA THR A 46 13.50 10.15 -6.42
C THR A 46 13.81 11.33 -7.34
N ARG A 47 13.08 12.44 -7.17
CA ARG A 47 13.29 13.68 -7.90
C ARG A 47 14.71 14.24 -7.69
N SER A 48 15.17 14.31 -6.43
CA SER A 48 16.51 14.80 -6.10
C SER A 48 17.61 13.89 -6.65
N ALA A 49 17.42 12.57 -6.61
CA ALA A 49 18.39 11.62 -7.15
C ALA A 49 18.55 11.79 -8.67
N LEU A 50 17.45 11.92 -9.42
CA LEU A 50 17.49 12.13 -10.87
C LEU A 50 18.09 13.48 -11.26
N ALA A 51 17.79 14.54 -10.51
CA ALA A 51 18.40 15.86 -10.71
C ALA A 51 19.93 15.84 -10.53
N SER A 52 20.45 15.01 -9.62
CA SER A 52 21.89 14.90 -9.35
C SER A 52 22.70 14.18 -10.45
N VAL A 53 22.04 13.36 -11.29
CA VAL A 53 22.68 12.56 -12.34
C VAL A 53 22.83 13.34 -13.66
N GLY A 54 22.29 14.56 -13.76
CA GLY A 54 22.62 15.51 -14.83
C GLY A 54 22.10 15.16 -16.23
N SER A 55 20.99 14.43 -16.34
CA SER A 55 20.31 14.30 -17.64
C SER A 55 19.47 15.54 -17.91
N SER A 56 19.94 16.41 -18.81
CA SER A 56 19.13 17.48 -19.39
C SER A 56 17.85 16.92 -20.03
N ASP A 57 16.80 17.74 -19.97
CA ASP A 57 15.50 17.69 -20.65
C ASP A 57 14.33 16.92 -20.00
N VAL A 58 14.54 16.10 -18.96
CA VAL A 58 13.41 15.43 -18.28
C VAL A 58 13.37 15.82 -16.81
N VAL A 59 12.57 16.84 -16.49
CA VAL A 59 12.18 17.12 -15.11
C VAL A 59 11.29 15.96 -14.65
N TYR A 60 11.76 15.17 -13.68
CA TYR A 60 10.90 14.19 -13.01
C TYR A 60 9.85 14.97 -12.21
N GLY A 61 8.69 15.13 -12.83
CA GLY A 61 7.54 15.83 -12.28
C GLY A 61 6.53 14.87 -11.67
N ILE A 62 5.53 15.46 -11.00
CA ILE A 62 4.39 14.77 -10.40
C ILE A 62 3.73 13.82 -11.42
N ASP A 63 3.48 14.29 -12.65
CA ASP A 63 2.84 13.49 -13.70
C ASP A 63 3.61 12.20 -14.04
N GLN A 64 4.95 12.25 -14.10
CA GLN A 64 5.77 11.08 -14.38
C GLN A 64 5.75 10.08 -13.22
N ALA A 65 5.73 10.59 -11.99
CA ALA A 65 5.61 9.75 -10.79
C ALA A 65 4.27 9.02 -10.76
N ILE A 66 3.18 9.74 -10.96
CA ILE A 66 1.82 9.19 -11.04
C ILE A 66 1.69 8.18 -12.18
N GLU A 67 2.23 8.47 -13.38
CA GLU A 67 2.18 7.56 -14.52
C GLU A 67 2.96 6.26 -14.25
N SER A 68 4.16 6.38 -13.66
CA SER A 68 4.99 5.24 -13.29
C SER A 68 4.29 4.35 -12.25
N ALA A 69 3.74 4.98 -11.21
CA ALA A 69 2.97 4.33 -10.16
C ALA A 69 1.75 3.59 -10.71
N THR A 70 0.96 4.28 -11.54
CA THR A 70 -0.23 3.73 -12.20
C THR A 70 0.12 2.51 -13.03
N ARG A 71 1.18 2.58 -13.85
CA ARG A 71 1.64 1.44 -14.67
C ARG A 71 2.06 0.25 -13.81
N ARG A 72 2.74 0.50 -12.68
CA ARG A 72 3.12 -0.55 -11.74
C ARG A 72 1.88 -1.19 -11.10
N ALA A 73 0.99 -0.38 -10.52
CA ALA A 73 -0.24 -0.86 -9.90
C ALA A 73 -1.10 -1.67 -10.87
N LYS A 74 -1.27 -1.19 -12.10
CA LYS A 74 -1.99 -1.92 -13.16
C LYS A 74 -1.41 -3.31 -13.44
N ARG A 75 -0.09 -3.44 -13.44
CA ARG A 75 0.58 -4.74 -13.68
C ARG A 75 0.29 -5.72 -12.55
N VAL A 76 0.47 -5.29 -11.30
CA VAL A 76 0.27 -6.13 -10.12
C VAL A 76 -1.21 -6.50 -9.96
N ALA A 77 -2.12 -5.55 -10.19
CA ALA A 77 -3.56 -5.80 -10.19
C ALA A 77 -3.96 -6.84 -11.26
N ARG A 78 -3.45 -6.70 -12.48
CA ARG A 78 -3.74 -7.66 -13.57
C ARG A 78 -3.32 -9.08 -13.22
N GLU A 79 -2.15 -9.23 -12.60
CA GLU A 79 -1.65 -10.54 -12.14
C GLU A 79 -2.52 -11.10 -11.00
N ALA A 80 -2.82 -10.28 -9.99
CA ALA A 80 -3.61 -10.72 -8.83
C ALA A 80 -5.06 -11.09 -9.20
N PHE A 81 -5.65 -10.38 -10.16
CA PHE A 81 -7.04 -10.58 -10.59
C PHE A 81 -7.19 -11.55 -11.77
N GLU A 82 -6.13 -12.23 -12.18
CA GLU A 82 -6.22 -13.22 -13.25
C GLU A 82 -7.26 -14.31 -12.92
N GLY A 83 -8.21 -14.50 -13.84
CA GLY A 83 -9.29 -15.48 -13.70
C GLY A 83 -10.51 -15.02 -12.88
N LEU A 84 -10.54 -13.77 -12.43
CA LEU A 84 -11.68 -13.18 -11.72
C LEU A 84 -12.52 -12.31 -12.67
N ASP A 85 -13.84 -12.34 -12.49
CA ASP A 85 -14.79 -11.46 -13.19
C ASP A 85 -15.16 -10.29 -12.26
N LEU A 86 -14.45 -9.17 -12.40
CA LEU A 86 -14.72 -7.95 -11.64
C LEU A 86 -14.36 -6.69 -12.42
N ASP A 87 -15.06 -5.60 -12.12
CA ASP A 87 -14.73 -4.27 -12.57
C ASP A 87 -13.83 -3.57 -11.54
N TYR A 88 -12.65 -3.13 -11.99
CA TYR A 88 -11.72 -2.37 -11.15
C TYR A 88 -11.11 -1.16 -11.86
N ARG A 89 -10.77 -0.14 -11.05
CA ARG A 89 -10.03 1.04 -11.51
C ARG A 89 -8.75 1.23 -10.70
N ILE A 90 -7.70 1.71 -11.36
CA ILE A 90 -6.43 2.07 -10.72
C ILE A 90 -6.44 3.57 -10.41
N VAL A 91 -6.07 3.92 -9.18
CA VAL A 91 -5.79 5.27 -8.71
C VAL A 91 -4.36 5.32 -8.19
N ALA A 92 -3.64 6.36 -8.56
CA ALA A 92 -2.34 6.68 -8.01
C ALA A 92 -2.37 8.12 -7.50
N ASP A 93 -1.82 8.35 -6.32
CA ASP A 93 -1.77 9.67 -5.72
C ASP A 93 -0.48 9.85 -4.91
N ILE A 94 -0.10 11.11 -4.64
CA ILE A 94 1.07 11.48 -3.85
C ILE A 94 0.61 12.16 -2.57
N GLY A 95 1.15 11.74 -1.43
CA GLY A 95 0.88 12.37 -0.16
C GLY A 95 1.10 11.46 1.04
N PRO A 96 0.66 11.90 2.24
CA PRO A 96 0.69 11.08 3.45
C PRO A 96 -0.25 9.87 3.31
N GLU A 97 0.30 8.66 3.37
CA GLU A 97 -0.43 7.41 3.06
C GLU A 97 -1.83 7.32 3.67
N ALA A 98 -1.96 7.45 4.99
CA ALA A 98 -3.25 7.28 5.67
C ALA A 98 -4.27 8.34 5.24
N ASP A 99 -3.84 9.60 5.10
CA ASP A 99 -4.72 10.71 4.73
C ASP A 99 -5.19 10.51 3.28
N THR A 100 -4.27 10.20 2.36
CA THR A 100 -4.57 9.91 0.95
C THR A 100 -5.51 8.71 0.80
N ILE A 101 -5.36 7.65 1.60
CA ILE A 101 -6.26 6.49 1.60
C ILE A 101 -7.68 6.91 1.99
N LEU A 102 -7.82 7.65 3.10
CA LEU A 102 -9.12 8.07 3.62
C LEU A 102 -9.80 9.09 2.69
N GLU A 103 -9.04 10.00 2.12
CA GLU A 103 -9.53 10.96 1.13
C GLU A 103 -9.98 10.21 -0.13
N THR A 104 -9.15 9.35 -0.71
CA THR A 104 -9.53 8.57 -1.91
C THR A 104 -10.79 7.75 -1.64
N ALA A 105 -10.86 7.04 -0.51
CA ALA A 105 -12.03 6.25 -0.15
C ALA A 105 -13.30 7.10 -0.09
N ARG A 106 -13.22 8.31 0.48
CA ARG A 106 -14.34 9.25 0.53
C ARG A 106 -14.75 9.76 -0.85
N TRP A 107 -13.78 10.19 -1.67
CA TRP A 107 -14.03 10.74 -2.99
C TRP A 107 -14.60 9.70 -3.95
N GLU A 108 -14.15 8.47 -3.80
CA GLU A 108 -14.62 7.33 -4.58
C GLU A 108 -15.87 6.67 -4.00
N GLY A 109 -16.36 7.11 -2.83
CA GLY A 109 -17.54 6.51 -2.20
C GLY A 109 -17.34 5.04 -1.80
N CYS A 110 -16.13 4.67 -1.40
CA CYS A 110 -15.81 3.33 -0.94
C CYS A 110 -16.38 3.08 0.46
N ASP A 111 -17.08 1.95 0.63
CA ASP A 111 -17.70 1.54 1.88
C ASP A 111 -16.92 0.46 2.63
N HIS A 112 -15.81 -0.04 2.04
CA HIS A 112 -14.94 -1.06 2.64
C HIS A 112 -13.48 -0.85 2.24
N LEU A 113 -12.55 -1.04 3.18
CA LEU A 113 -11.10 -0.95 2.92
C LEU A 113 -10.38 -2.28 3.07
N PHE A 114 -9.44 -2.54 2.16
CA PHE A 114 -8.47 -3.63 2.24
C PHE A 114 -7.06 -3.04 2.34
N ILE A 115 -6.40 -3.26 3.48
CA ILE A 115 -5.05 -2.74 3.75
C ILE A 115 -4.11 -3.82 4.29
N ALA A 116 -2.83 -3.75 3.91
CA ALA A 116 -1.82 -4.65 4.45
C ALA A 116 -1.28 -4.09 5.77
N GLY A 117 -1.19 -4.94 6.80
CA GLY A 117 -0.70 -4.56 8.11
C GLY A 117 0.48 -5.44 8.58
N ARG A 118 1.27 -4.94 9.53
CA ARG A 118 2.36 -5.70 10.14
C ARG A 118 1.88 -6.47 11.38
N ARG A 119 2.36 -7.70 11.57
CA ARG A 119 2.07 -8.48 12.78
C ARG A 119 2.78 -7.83 13.97
N ARG A 120 2.02 -7.40 14.97
CA ARG A 120 2.59 -6.86 16.23
C ARG A 120 3.33 -7.96 16.98
N SER A 121 4.48 -7.63 17.57
CA SER A 121 5.20 -8.57 18.45
C SER A 121 4.42 -8.78 19.76
N PRO A 122 4.50 -9.97 20.39
CA PRO A 122 3.78 -10.29 21.63
C PRO A 122 4.04 -9.33 22.80
N ALA A 123 5.16 -8.61 22.79
CA ALA A 123 5.55 -7.67 23.84
C ALA A 123 5.05 -6.22 23.62
N GLY A 124 4.23 -5.97 22.59
CA GLY A 124 3.54 -4.69 22.39
C GLY A 124 4.43 -3.48 22.08
N LYS A 125 5.76 -3.66 21.96
CA LYS A 125 6.70 -2.60 21.59
C LYS A 125 6.95 -2.64 20.10
N LEU A 126 6.16 -1.88 19.36
CA LEU A 126 6.70 -0.95 18.38
C LEU A 126 5.74 0.24 18.28
N ILE A 127 6.23 1.37 18.75
CA ILE A 127 5.64 2.68 18.54
C ILE A 127 5.94 3.01 17.08
N SER A 128 5.02 2.73 16.19
CA SER A 128 4.99 3.44 14.93
C SER A 128 3.56 3.85 14.67
N ARG A 129 3.39 5.09 14.26
CA ARG A 129 2.17 5.58 13.59
C ARG A 129 1.98 4.72 12.34
N ASP A 130 1.41 3.54 12.51
CA ASP A 130 1.17 2.60 11.42
C ASP A 130 -0.02 3.14 10.62
N MET A 131 0.16 3.32 9.31
CA MET A 131 -0.90 3.67 8.36
C MET A 131 -2.17 2.85 8.66
N THR A 132 -2.00 1.56 9.00
CA THR A 132 -3.08 0.65 9.37
C THR A 132 -3.92 1.18 10.53
N GLN A 133 -3.28 1.63 11.61
CA GLN A 133 -3.97 2.12 12.80
C GLN A 133 -4.69 3.46 12.51
N SER A 134 -4.02 4.36 11.79
CA SER A 134 -4.63 5.64 11.40
C SER A 134 -5.88 5.42 10.55
N VAL A 135 -5.82 4.52 9.57
CA VAL A 135 -6.99 4.16 8.75
C VAL A 135 -8.11 3.56 9.60
N MET A 136 -7.79 2.59 10.46
CA MET A 136 -8.79 1.93 11.32
C MET A 136 -9.48 2.89 12.31
N LEU A 137 -8.83 3.97 12.72
CA LEU A 137 -9.41 4.95 13.65
C LEU A 137 -10.29 5.99 12.98
N ASN A 138 -10.12 6.22 11.67
CA ASN A 138 -10.72 7.35 10.96
C ASN A 138 -11.61 6.94 9.77
N PHE A 139 -11.70 5.65 9.45
CA PHE A 139 -12.63 5.14 8.45
C PHE A 139 -13.93 4.67 9.12
N ASP A 140 -15.07 5.11 8.59
CA ASP A 140 -16.40 4.82 9.16
C ASP A 140 -16.93 3.42 8.81
N GLY A 141 -16.34 2.76 7.80
CA GLY A 141 -16.77 1.45 7.31
C GLY A 141 -15.88 0.28 7.78
N PRO A 142 -16.18 -0.95 7.33
CA PRO A 142 -15.35 -2.10 7.63
C PRO A 142 -13.95 -2.00 7.02
N VAL A 143 -12.94 -2.45 7.77
CA VAL A 143 -11.55 -2.52 7.33
C VAL A 143 -11.06 -3.96 7.45
N THR A 144 -10.67 -4.56 6.32
CA THR A 144 -10.00 -5.85 6.26
C THR A 144 -8.48 -5.64 6.26
N VAL A 145 -7.81 -6.19 7.25
CA VAL A 145 -6.34 -6.09 7.39
C VAL A 145 -5.70 -7.44 7.11
N LEU A 146 -4.85 -7.50 6.08
CA LEU A 146 -4.00 -8.68 5.85
C LEU A 146 -2.69 -8.54 6.62
N LEU A 147 -2.53 -9.35 7.68
CA LEU A 147 -1.30 -9.38 8.48
C LEU A 147 -0.23 -10.24 7.82
N GLY A 148 0.96 -9.67 7.59
CA GLY A 148 2.13 -10.41 7.11
C GLY A 148 3.02 -10.97 8.23
N GLU A 149 3.83 -12.00 7.93
CA GLU A 149 4.99 -12.38 8.74
C GLU A 149 6.09 -11.28 8.66
N ALA A 150 6.92 -11.17 9.71
CA ALA A 150 7.97 -10.16 9.84
C ALA A 150 8.90 -10.15 8.61
N SER A 151 9.23 -8.96 8.11
CA SER A 151 10.15 -8.80 6.96
C SER A 151 11.58 -9.20 7.34
N SER A 152 12.40 -9.55 6.36
CA SER A 152 13.85 -9.84 6.54
C SER A 152 14.65 -8.66 7.13
N ASP A 153 14.13 -7.43 7.09
CA ASP A 153 14.71 -6.30 7.82
C ASP A 153 14.58 -6.43 9.34
N ASP A 154 13.54 -7.10 9.83
CA ASP A 154 13.38 -7.42 11.26
C ASP A 154 14.36 -8.53 11.70
N ALA A 155 14.76 -9.41 10.77
CA ALA A 155 15.74 -10.45 11.04
C ALA A 155 17.15 -9.87 11.29
N LYS A 156 17.53 -8.78 10.60
CA LYS A 156 18.83 -8.10 10.81
C LYS A 156 18.92 -7.38 12.16
N GLY A 157 17.78 -6.97 12.73
CA GLY A 157 17.74 -6.41 14.09
C GLY A 157 17.95 -7.46 15.18
N ASN A 158 17.55 -8.70 14.93
CA ASN A 158 17.55 -9.78 15.93
C ASN A 158 18.91 -10.49 16.08
N GLU A 159 19.81 -10.39 15.08
CA GLU A 159 21.17 -10.94 15.17
C GLU A 159 22.10 -10.10 16.08
N LYS A 160 21.88 -8.79 16.18
CA LYS A 160 22.68 -7.93 17.09
C LYS A 160 22.38 -8.16 18.57
N GLY A 161 21.23 -8.76 18.90
CA GLY A 161 20.85 -9.07 20.29
C GLY A 161 21.46 -10.36 20.86
N LYS A 162 21.91 -11.29 20.01
CA LYS A 162 22.41 -12.60 20.46
C LYS A 162 23.90 -12.65 20.78
N SER A 163 24.68 -11.64 20.37
CA SER A 163 26.12 -11.59 20.64
C SER A 163 26.50 -11.07 22.04
N GLY A 164 25.52 -10.63 22.84
CA GLY A 164 25.76 -10.07 24.19
C GLY A 164 25.53 -11.02 25.36
N LEU A 165 25.22 -12.31 25.11
CA LEU A 165 24.84 -13.25 26.16
C LEU A 165 25.71 -14.52 26.14
N LEU A 166 27.02 -14.33 26.12
CA LEU A 166 28.02 -15.36 26.48
C LEU A 166 29.15 -14.62 27.19
N ALA A 167 28.97 -14.44 28.50
CA ALA A 167 30.02 -14.15 29.48
C ALA A 167 29.87 -15.15 30.62
#